data_AF-A0A8I2ADG2-F1
#
_entry.id   AF-A0A8I2ADG2-F1
#
_cell.length_a   1.000
_cell.length_b   1.000
_cell.length_c   1.000
_cell.angle_alpha   90.00
_cell.angle_beta   90.00
_cell.angle_gamma   90.00
#
_symmetry.space_group_name_H-M   'P 1'
#
loop_
_entity.id
_entity.type
_entity.pdbx_description
1 polymer ?
#
loop_
_entity_poly.entity_id
_entity_poly.type
_entity_poly.pdbx_seq_one_letter_code
_entity_poly.pdbx_strand_id
1 'polypeptide(L)'
;MMTKMKMTLISLFRGNYYGVKSIINRTFLCFLLVLATEVTQGQIPNGYYSNANGKTGSELKTALFNIIKNHTSISYDQLWTAFKSTDKKPNGKVWDMYSDNPGGTPPYEFTFVTDQCGNYSVEGDCYNREHSFPKSWFNDETPMYSDLFHLYPTDGKVNGQRSNYPYGEVSNPTWTSLNGSKLGPSSYPGYTGVVFEPIDDYKGDFARSYFYMVTRYEDKVDSWNTDMLNGTAYPAFSTWAKNMLLEWNAQDPVSQKEIDRNNVVYNQYQHNRNPFIDHPEYAQLIWGSYTPVSFTSTPITEAQVGTVYTYNITATGTNGVSLTITSTAKPSWATLTTTGNGAATLSGTPGAANVGSNGVTLTVSDGTTSASQTFTINVSPASIATTSDLPVFRVYPNPVSDVLHIEASEVKMFSVEIFDLIGKTIYTKDKIMEPVEVEMANFPKGIYMVKILANGKTYMVKVVKR
;
A
#
# COMPACT_ATOMS: atom_id res chain seq x y z
N MET A 1 57.45 53.59 -2.28
CA MET A 1 58.52 53.89 -1.30
C MET A 1 58.55 52.73 -0.29
N MET A 2 59.62 51.95 -0.35
CA MET A 2 60.13 50.91 0.57
C MET A 2 59.21 49.83 1.19
N THR A 3 59.33 48.65 0.58
CA THR A 3 59.20 47.29 1.12
C THR A 3 60.43 46.89 1.96
N LYS A 4 60.24 45.94 2.91
CA LYS A 4 61.16 44.88 3.43
C LYS A 4 61.46 44.95 4.94
N MET A 5 61.23 43.85 5.65
CA MET A 5 62.31 42.94 6.03
C MET A 5 61.82 41.54 6.47
N LYS A 6 62.63 40.55 6.13
CA LYS A 6 62.53 39.10 6.29
C LYS A 6 63.67 38.65 7.24
N MET A 7 63.64 37.37 7.65
CA MET A 7 64.67 36.54 8.31
C MET A 7 64.47 36.35 9.83
N THR A 8 64.11 35.14 10.30
CA THR A 8 64.88 33.87 10.43
C THR A 8 65.89 33.93 11.57
N LEU A 9 65.70 33.11 12.62
CA LEU A 9 66.83 32.65 13.44
C LEU A 9 66.70 31.17 13.83
N ILE A 10 67.85 30.50 13.74
CA ILE A 10 68.17 29.08 13.90
C ILE A 10 68.51 28.78 15.38
N SER A 11 68.28 27.51 15.73
CA SER A 11 68.67 26.71 16.91
C SER A 11 69.77 27.20 17.87
N LEU A 12 69.61 26.83 19.15
CA LEU A 12 70.50 25.92 19.91
C LEU A 12 70.15 25.99 21.41
N PHE A 13 69.95 24.85 22.07
CA PHE A 13 70.69 24.43 23.28
C PHE A 13 70.18 23.06 23.76
N ARG A 14 71.11 22.09 23.77
CA ARG A 14 70.98 20.77 24.40
C ARG A 14 71.25 20.90 25.90
N GLY A 15 70.56 20.11 26.73
CA GLY A 15 70.86 19.99 28.15
C GLY A 15 70.16 18.81 28.84
N ASN A 16 70.85 17.67 28.82
CA ASN A 16 70.93 16.60 29.83
C ASN A 16 69.72 15.70 30.20
N TYR A 17 69.93 14.41 29.90
CA TYR A 17 69.31 13.21 30.44
C TYR A 17 69.68 12.96 31.91
N TYR A 18 68.76 12.35 32.67
CA TYR A 18 68.87 11.40 33.81
C TYR A 18 67.55 11.56 34.62
N GLY A 19 66.57 10.66 34.81
CA GLY A 19 66.34 9.25 34.47
C GLY A 19 65.62 8.59 35.66
N VAL A 20 64.30 8.36 35.65
CA VAL A 20 63.61 7.37 36.53
C VAL A 20 62.32 6.81 35.88
N LYS A 21 62.32 5.49 35.71
CA LYS A 21 61.27 4.47 35.54
C LYS A 21 59.76 4.86 35.51
N SER A 22 59.09 4.47 34.41
CA SER A 22 57.85 3.68 34.32
C SER A 22 56.74 3.89 35.36
N ILE A 23 55.64 4.58 35.00
CA ILE A 23 54.28 4.34 35.53
C ILE A 23 53.21 4.61 34.45
N ILE A 24 52.62 3.52 33.95
CA ILE A 24 51.17 3.25 33.74
C ILE A 24 50.34 4.21 32.86
N ASN A 25 50.03 3.68 31.68
CA ASN A 25 48.85 3.86 30.82
C ASN A 25 47.56 4.31 31.54
N ARG A 26 47.04 5.51 31.26
CA ARG A 26 45.65 5.92 31.57
C ARG A 26 45.08 6.88 30.52
N THR A 27 44.38 6.28 29.55
CA THR A 27 43.03 6.64 29.08
C THR A 27 42.65 8.12 29.05
N PHE A 28 42.73 8.74 27.86
CA PHE A 28 41.92 9.92 27.52
C PHE A 28 40.62 9.42 26.89
N LEU A 29 39.55 9.30 27.68
CA LEU A 29 38.19 9.12 27.20
C LEU A 29 37.44 10.42 27.49
N CYS A 30 37.40 11.33 26.52
CA CYS A 30 36.54 12.50 26.58
C CYS A 30 35.08 12.05 26.50
N PHE A 31 34.38 12.03 27.63
CA PHE A 31 32.93 11.91 27.67
C PHE A 31 32.33 13.26 27.23
N LEU A 32 31.93 13.36 25.96
CA LEU A 32 31.03 14.40 25.49
C LEU A 32 29.61 13.99 25.93
N LEU A 33 29.14 14.53 27.06
CA LEU A 33 27.77 14.31 27.52
C LEU A 33 26.85 15.25 26.71
N VAL A 34 26.44 14.80 25.53
CA VAL A 34 25.33 15.41 24.79
C VAL A 34 24.06 15.01 25.52
N LEU A 35 23.52 15.89 26.36
CA LEU A 35 22.12 15.79 26.80
C LEU A 35 21.25 16.05 25.56
N ALA A 36 20.98 15.00 24.81
CA ALA A 36 19.87 14.99 23.87
C ALA A 36 18.59 14.97 24.72
N THR A 37 17.93 16.12 24.85
CA THR A 37 16.53 16.14 25.27
C THR A 37 15.75 15.46 24.17
N GLU A 38 15.40 14.18 24.37
CA GLU A 38 14.39 13.55 23.54
C GLU A 38 13.07 14.26 23.81
N VAL A 39 12.70 15.17 22.92
CA VAL A 39 11.30 15.54 22.77
C VAL A 39 10.66 14.28 22.18
N THR A 40 10.14 13.43 23.06
CA THR A 40 9.29 12.31 22.65
C THR A 40 8.06 12.92 21.98
N GLN A 41 8.10 13.08 20.66
CA GLN A 41 6.89 13.27 19.87
C GLN A 41 5.96 12.13 20.27
N GLY A 42 4.72 12.46 20.67
CA GLY A 42 3.79 11.53 21.30
C GLY A 42 3.30 10.46 20.33
N GLN A 43 4.16 9.52 19.94
CA GLN A 43 3.83 8.44 19.03
C GLN A 43 2.63 7.64 19.55
N ILE A 44 1.85 7.10 18.63
CA ILE A 44 0.76 6.17 18.92
C ILE A 44 1.32 5.09 19.86
N PRO A 45 0.72 4.86 21.05
CA PRO A 45 1.21 3.84 21.96
C PRO A 45 1.30 2.48 21.27
N ASN A 46 2.35 1.71 21.56
CA ASN A 46 2.51 0.41 20.92
C ASN A 46 1.29 -0.48 21.17
N GLY A 47 0.70 -1.00 20.10
CA GLY A 47 -0.50 -1.84 20.16
C GLY A 47 -1.81 -1.10 20.43
N TYR A 48 -1.85 0.24 20.43
CA TYR A 48 -3.05 1.03 20.72
C TYR A 48 -4.25 0.63 19.82
N TYR A 49 -4.00 0.34 18.54
CA TYR A 49 -5.01 -0.05 17.56
C TYR A 49 -5.06 -1.57 17.27
N SER A 50 -4.39 -2.42 18.05
CA SER A 50 -4.34 -3.87 17.75
C SER A 50 -5.72 -4.52 17.63
N ASN A 51 -6.72 -4.03 18.37
CA ASN A 51 -8.09 -4.54 18.29
C ASN A 51 -8.87 -4.10 17.04
N ALA A 52 -8.35 -3.15 16.27
CA ALA A 52 -8.93 -2.68 15.01
C ALA A 52 -8.36 -3.45 13.79
N ASN A 53 -7.25 -4.17 13.94
CA ASN A 53 -6.55 -4.84 12.86
C ASN A 53 -7.46 -5.79 12.06
N GLY A 54 -7.48 -5.61 10.74
CA GLY A 54 -8.21 -6.47 9.80
C GLY A 54 -9.73 -6.31 9.80
N LYS A 55 -10.29 -5.38 10.58
CA LYS A 55 -11.73 -5.11 10.61
C LYS A 55 -12.11 -4.03 9.60
N THR A 56 -13.36 -4.04 9.15
CA THR A 56 -13.95 -3.01 8.27
C THR A 56 -15.41 -2.72 8.69
N GLY A 57 -16.03 -1.73 8.08
CA GLY A 57 -17.44 -1.40 8.29
C GLY A 57 -17.79 -1.14 9.76
N SER A 58 -18.96 -1.64 10.18
CA SER A 58 -19.43 -1.50 11.57
C SER A 58 -18.51 -2.17 12.58
N GLU A 59 -17.87 -3.30 12.23
CA GLU A 59 -16.96 -4.01 13.15
C GLU A 59 -15.73 -3.18 13.48
N LEU A 60 -15.17 -2.47 12.50
CA LEU A 60 -14.07 -1.53 12.72
C LEU A 60 -14.52 -0.34 13.55
N LYS A 61 -15.66 0.27 13.24
CA LYS A 61 -16.21 1.40 14.01
C LYS A 61 -16.39 1.04 15.49
N THR A 62 -17.03 -0.10 15.78
CA THR A 62 -17.22 -0.58 17.15
C THR A 62 -15.89 -0.94 17.83
N ALA A 63 -14.90 -1.47 17.09
CA ALA A 63 -13.58 -1.73 17.65
C ALA A 63 -12.87 -0.42 18.07
N LEU A 64 -12.93 0.61 17.23
CA LEU A 64 -12.40 1.94 17.54
C LEU A 64 -13.15 2.60 18.69
N PHE A 65 -14.49 2.53 18.72
CA PHE A 65 -15.31 2.95 19.86
C PHE A 65 -14.76 2.35 21.16
N ASN A 66 -14.56 1.03 21.22
CA ASN A 66 -14.05 0.38 22.44
C ASN A 66 -12.64 0.81 22.84
N ILE A 67 -11.80 1.23 21.89
CA ILE A 67 -10.46 1.78 22.16
C ILE A 67 -10.56 3.18 22.77
N ILE A 68 -11.44 4.03 22.24
CA ILE A 68 -11.46 5.47 22.58
C ILE A 68 -12.59 5.90 23.53
N LYS A 69 -13.55 5.02 23.85
CA LYS A 69 -14.75 5.32 24.66
C LYS A 69 -14.46 5.77 26.08
N ASN A 70 -13.28 5.48 26.61
CA ASN A 70 -12.84 5.98 27.89
C ASN A 70 -11.85 7.12 27.64
N HIS A 71 -12.11 8.26 28.25
CA HIS A 71 -11.20 9.38 28.27
C HIS A 71 -11.30 10.12 29.60
N THR A 72 -10.31 10.93 29.93
CA THR A 72 -10.39 11.92 31.01
C THR A 72 -11.15 13.13 30.50
N SER A 73 -12.32 13.41 31.07
CA SER A 73 -13.06 14.63 30.76
C SER A 73 -12.41 15.80 31.49
N ILE A 74 -12.17 16.90 30.77
CA ILE A 74 -11.74 18.16 31.36
C ILE A 74 -12.93 19.10 31.51
N SER A 75 -12.87 20.05 32.45
CA SER A 75 -13.91 21.06 32.61
C SER A 75 -13.92 22.04 31.43
N TYR A 76 -15.06 22.68 31.21
CA TYR A 76 -15.20 23.66 30.15
C TYR A 76 -14.25 24.87 30.31
N ASP A 77 -13.89 25.22 31.55
CA ASP A 77 -12.92 26.28 31.84
C ASP A 77 -11.48 25.84 31.58
N GLN A 78 -11.17 24.55 31.72
CA GLN A 78 -9.84 24.00 31.43
C GLN A 78 -9.49 24.06 29.94
N LEU A 79 -10.48 24.15 29.05
CA LEU A 79 -10.27 24.31 27.59
C LEU A 79 -9.35 25.49 27.27
N TRP A 80 -9.48 26.62 27.97
CA TRP A 80 -8.62 27.79 27.75
C TRP A 80 -7.14 27.51 28.03
N THR A 81 -6.87 26.60 28.96
CA THR A 81 -5.51 26.18 29.26
C THR A 81 -5.03 25.15 28.24
N ALA A 82 -5.89 24.22 27.84
CA ALA A 82 -5.59 23.21 26.82
C ALA A 82 -5.19 23.84 25.47
N PHE A 83 -5.93 24.84 25.00
CA PHE A 83 -5.66 25.51 23.73
C PHE A 83 -4.26 26.11 23.61
N LYS A 84 -3.60 26.47 24.72
CA LYS A 84 -2.22 27.01 24.72
C LYS A 84 -1.17 25.97 24.29
N SER A 85 -1.51 24.68 24.38
CA SER A 85 -0.66 23.56 23.95
C SER A 85 -1.23 22.81 22.75
N THR A 86 -2.56 22.75 22.59
CA THR A 86 -3.21 22.02 21.48
C THR A 86 -3.35 22.83 20.19
N ASP A 87 -3.49 24.16 20.28
CA ASP A 87 -3.89 25.01 19.14
C ASP A 87 -3.03 26.29 19.10
N LYS A 88 -1.71 26.14 19.24
CA LYS A 88 -0.74 27.25 19.22
C LYS A 88 0.10 27.20 17.93
N LYS A 89 0.09 28.30 17.18
CA LYS A 89 0.95 28.49 16.00
C LYS A 89 2.43 28.60 16.37
N PRO A 90 3.36 28.40 15.42
CA PRO A 90 4.80 28.58 15.65
C PRO A 90 5.18 29.98 16.16
N ASN A 91 4.43 31.02 15.79
CA ASN A 91 4.62 32.40 16.26
C ASN A 91 4.06 32.66 17.67
N GLY A 92 3.48 31.65 18.33
CA GLY A 92 2.89 31.73 19.66
C GLY A 92 1.45 32.25 19.70
N LYS A 93 0.84 32.57 18.56
CA LYS A 93 -0.56 33.02 18.44
C LYS A 93 -1.52 31.83 18.44
N VAL A 94 -2.81 32.13 18.64
CA VAL A 94 -3.89 31.13 18.56
C VAL A 94 -3.98 30.58 17.14
N TRP A 95 -4.07 29.26 17.00
CA TRP A 95 -4.32 28.59 15.73
C TRP A 95 -5.81 28.50 15.45
N ASP A 96 -6.38 29.67 15.13
CA ASP A 96 -7.80 29.81 14.81
C ASP A 96 -8.09 29.41 13.35
N MET A 97 -8.82 28.32 13.17
CA MET A 97 -9.16 27.76 11.86
C MET A 97 -10.17 28.63 11.05
N TYR A 98 -10.78 29.64 11.68
CA TYR A 98 -11.70 30.59 11.04
C TYR A 98 -11.06 31.93 10.65
N SER A 99 -9.81 32.17 11.06
CA SER A 99 -9.03 33.33 10.60
C SER A 99 -7.71 32.93 9.94
N ASP A 100 -7.21 31.72 10.17
CA ASP A 100 -5.96 31.28 9.57
C ASP A 100 -6.05 31.19 8.04
N ASN A 101 -4.89 31.43 7.42
CA ASN A 101 -4.68 31.42 5.98
C ASN A 101 -3.40 30.63 5.71
N PRO A 102 -3.46 29.29 5.58
CA PRO A 102 -2.29 28.44 5.41
C PRO A 102 -1.40 28.88 4.23
N GLY A 103 -0.10 29.05 4.49
CA GLY A 103 0.86 29.57 3.51
C GLY A 103 0.75 31.08 3.21
N GLY A 104 -0.27 31.76 3.75
CA GLY A 104 -0.51 33.18 3.60
C GLY A 104 -0.38 33.97 4.91
N THR A 105 -0.85 35.21 4.89
CA THR A 105 -0.97 36.06 6.08
C THR A 105 -2.44 36.08 6.51
N PRO A 106 -2.77 35.68 7.76
CA PRO A 106 -4.11 35.82 8.31
C PRO A 106 -4.55 37.30 8.33
N PRO A 107 -5.84 37.61 8.14
CA PRO A 107 -6.37 38.98 8.25
C PRO A 107 -6.20 39.57 9.67
N TYR A 108 -6.17 38.72 10.69
CA TYR A 108 -5.92 39.05 12.09
C TYR A 108 -5.41 37.80 12.83
N GLU A 109 -4.83 38.00 14.02
CA GLU A 109 -4.35 36.91 14.88
C GLU A 109 -4.60 37.22 16.36
N PHE A 110 -4.92 36.18 17.13
CA PHE A 110 -5.23 36.32 18.56
C PHE A 110 -4.07 35.92 19.47
N THR A 111 -4.02 36.58 20.62
CA THR A 111 -3.10 36.30 21.72
C THR A 111 -3.84 35.56 22.82
N PHE A 112 -3.30 34.40 23.22
CA PHE A 112 -3.86 33.65 24.34
C PHE A 112 -4.05 34.51 25.58
N VAL A 113 -5.13 34.27 26.32
CA VAL A 113 -5.56 35.00 27.54
C VAL A 113 -6.04 36.42 27.26
N THR A 114 -5.32 37.19 26.45
CA THR A 114 -5.62 38.60 26.19
C THR A 114 -6.90 38.76 25.36
N ASP A 115 -7.01 37.99 24.27
CA ASP A 115 -8.10 38.14 23.30
C ASP A 115 -9.20 37.08 23.49
N GLN A 116 -9.34 36.52 24.70
CA GLN A 116 -10.39 35.57 25.06
C GLN A 116 -11.69 36.30 25.38
N CYS A 117 -12.80 35.96 24.73
CA CYS A 117 -14.08 36.57 25.09
C CYS A 117 -15.33 35.74 24.75
N GLY A 118 -16.49 36.26 25.14
CA GLY A 118 -17.82 35.73 24.77
C GLY A 118 -18.73 36.76 24.08
N ASN A 119 -18.26 37.99 23.86
CA ASN A 119 -19.04 39.08 23.25
C ASN A 119 -18.25 39.70 22.09
N TYR A 120 -18.78 39.63 20.88
CA TYR A 120 -18.14 40.06 19.65
C TYR A 120 -19.18 40.64 18.69
N SER A 121 -18.78 41.60 17.87
CA SER A 121 -19.63 42.26 16.88
C SER A 121 -19.07 42.09 15.46
N VAL A 122 -17.74 42.12 15.33
CA VAL A 122 -17.01 42.00 14.06
C VAL A 122 -15.92 40.92 14.16
N GLU A 123 -15.45 40.45 13.01
CA GLU A 123 -14.29 39.54 12.94
C GLU A 123 -13.04 40.23 13.51
N GLY A 124 -12.22 39.47 14.24
CA GLY A 124 -11.01 39.95 14.89
C GLY A 124 -11.21 40.58 16.26
N ASP A 125 -12.44 40.64 16.77
CA ASP A 125 -12.71 41.18 18.12
C ASP A 125 -12.05 40.32 19.20
N CYS A 126 -12.26 39.00 19.12
CA CYS A 126 -11.75 38.03 20.09
C CYS A 126 -11.93 36.60 19.56
N TYR A 127 -11.29 35.64 20.22
CA TYR A 127 -11.58 34.23 20.00
C TYR A 127 -12.43 33.63 21.14
N ASN A 128 -13.27 32.66 20.78
CA ASN A 128 -14.11 31.90 21.69
C ASN A 128 -13.86 30.38 21.52
N ARG A 129 -14.73 29.55 22.12
CA ARG A 129 -14.69 28.08 22.03
C ARG A 129 -15.73 27.62 21.01
N GLU A 130 -15.27 27.05 19.92
CA GLU A 130 -16.14 26.47 18.89
C GLU A 130 -16.39 24.99 19.14
N HIS A 131 -17.67 24.61 19.22
CA HIS A 131 -18.11 23.23 19.20
C HIS A 131 -18.31 22.83 17.73
N SER A 132 -17.25 22.36 17.07
CA SER A 132 -17.31 22.06 15.63
C SER A 132 -18.37 21.01 15.33
N PHE A 133 -18.64 20.09 16.27
CA PHE A 133 -19.88 19.33 16.31
C PHE A 133 -20.86 20.05 17.25
N PRO A 134 -21.91 20.73 16.75
CA PRO A 134 -22.72 21.64 17.56
C PRO A 134 -23.30 20.99 18.80
N LYS A 135 -23.05 21.62 19.95
CA LYS A 135 -23.53 21.15 21.25
C LYS A 135 -25.04 20.98 21.35
N SER A 136 -25.79 21.78 20.60
CA SER A 136 -27.25 21.66 20.49
C SER A 136 -27.71 20.34 19.88
N TRP A 137 -26.86 19.64 19.11
CA TRP A 137 -27.23 18.37 18.48
C TRP A 137 -27.21 17.20 19.46
N PHE A 138 -26.48 17.34 20.58
CA PHE A 138 -26.37 16.34 21.64
C PHE A 138 -26.84 16.87 23.01
N ASN A 139 -27.70 17.90 23.02
CA ASN A 139 -28.32 18.48 24.23
C ASN A 139 -27.33 19.00 25.28
N ASP A 140 -26.19 19.54 24.85
CA ASP A 140 -25.14 20.07 25.73
C ASP A 140 -24.59 19.03 26.74
N GLU A 141 -24.80 17.74 26.49
CA GLU A 141 -24.41 16.68 27.42
C GLU A 141 -22.91 16.54 27.61
N THR A 142 -22.52 16.11 28.81
CA THR A 142 -21.14 15.70 29.11
C THR A 142 -20.96 14.20 28.85
N PRO A 143 -19.76 13.73 28.46
CA PRO A 143 -18.52 14.51 28.34
C PRO A 143 -18.31 15.18 26.97
N MET A 144 -19.23 15.03 26.02
CA MET A 144 -19.13 15.62 24.66
C MET A 144 -18.92 17.13 24.69
N TYR A 145 -19.56 17.82 25.64
CA TYR A 145 -19.48 19.28 25.79
C TYR A 145 -18.07 19.85 25.94
N SER A 146 -17.11 19.08 26.44
CA SER A 146 -15.73 19.54 26.67
C SER A 146 -14.67 18.65 26.03
N ASP A 147 -15.07 17.82 25.07
CA ASP A 147 -14.17 16.93 24.34
C ASP A 147 -13.32 17.70 23.33
N LEU A 148 -12.02 17.82 23.62
CA LEU A 148 -11.03 18.53 22.80
C LEU A 148 -11.02 18.07 21.35
N PHE A 149 -11.40 16.85 20.99
CA PHE A 149 -11.33 16.42 19.59
C PHE A 149 -12.37 17.07 18.65
N HIS A 150 -13.29 17.89 19.17
CA HIS A 150 -14.15 18.74 18.33
C HIS A 150 -14.26 20.20 18.83
N LEU A 151 -13.54 20.53 19.91
CA LEU A 151 -13.48 21.89 20.46
C LEU A 151 -12.25 22.63 19.93
N TYR A 152 -12.45 23.78 19.30
CA TYR A 152 -11.37 24.60 18.74
C TYR A 152 -11.44 26.04 19.25
N PRO A 153 -10.30 26.74 19.46
CA PRO A 153 -10.32 28.18 19.67
C PRO A 153 -10.49 28.89 18.33
N THR A 154 -11.61 29.60 18.13
CA THR A 154 -11.85 30.28 16.86
C THR A 154 -12.38 31.70 17.01
N ASP A 155 -12.31 32.51 15.95
CA ASP A 155 -12.91 33.83 15.92
C ASP A 155 -14.38 33.78 16.35
N GLY A 156 -14.73 34.62 17.32
CA GLY A 156 -16.06 34.64 17.90
C GLY A 156 -17.14 35.01 16.88
N LYS A 157 -16.89 35.98 16.00
CA LYS A 157 -17.85 36.42 15.00
C LYS A 157 -18.11 35.33 13.97
N VAL A 158 -17.06 34.68 13.44
CA VAL A 158 -17.19 33.59 12.47
C VAL A 158 -17.90 32.39 13.11
N ASN A 159 -17.55 32.02 14.34
CA ASN A 159 -18.29 31.02 15.11
C ASN A 159 -19.78 31.42 15.26
N GLY A 160 -20.06 32.67 15.62
CA GLY A 160 -21.42 33.18 15.71
C GLY A 160 -22.21 33.13 14.38
N GLN A 161 -21.55 33.34 13.24
CA GLN A 161 -22.16 33.15 11.92
C GLN A 161 -22.41 31.67 11.61
N ARG A 162 -21.48 30.80 12.00
CA ARG A 162 -21.59 29.35 11.84
C ARG A 162 -22.77 28.78 12.63
N SER A 163 -23.04 29.30 13.84
CA SER A 163 -24.19 28.88 14.66
C SER A 163 -24.20 27.36 14.89
N ASN A 164 -25.32 26.69 14.65
CA ASN A 164 -25.46 25.23 14.64
C ASN A 164 -25.63 24.66 13.22
N TYR A 165 -25.26 25.43 12.19
CA TYR A 165 -25.37 24.97 10.82
C TYR A 165 -24.38 23.83 10.57
N PRO A 166 -24.80 22.78 9.85
CA PRO A 166 -23.91 21.72 9.46
C PRO A 166 -22.79 22.25 8.58
N TYR A 167 -21.61 21.63 8.67
CA TYR A 167 -20.59 21.91 7.67
C TYR A 167 -21.04 21.38 6.30
N GLY A 168 -20.70 22.11 5.25
CA GLY A 168 -20.98 21.71 3.88
C GLY A 168 -20.49 22.71 2.86
N GLU A 169 -20.61 22.38 1.58
CA GLU A 169 -20.15 23.24 0.48
C GLU A 169 -21.21 24.25 0.08
N VAL A 170 -20.82 25.49 -0.21
CA VAL A 170 -21.75 26.60 -0.48
C VAL A 170 -21.71 27.00 -1.96
N SER A 171 -22.88 27.04 -2.61
CA SER A 171 -23.00 27.52 -4.01
C SER A 171 -23.14 29.04 -4.11
N ASN A 172 -24.01 29.63 -3.29
CA ASN A 172 -24.39 31.05 -3.35
C ASN A 172 -24.25 31.66 -1.95
N PRO A 173 -23.05 32.08 -1.54
CA PRO A 173 -22.81 32.52 -0.17
C PRO A 173 -23.68 33.73 0.18
N THR A 174 -24.40 33.63 1.30
CA THR A 174 -25.11 34.76 1.93
C THR A 174 -24.18 35.58 2.82
N TRP A 175 -23.07 34.97 3.25
CA TRP A 175 -21.99 35.62 3.98
C TRP A 175 -20.65 34.92 3.69
N THR A 176 -19.55 35.67 3.79
CA THR A 176 -18.18 35.17 3.62
C THR A 176 -17.27 35.85 4.64
N SER A 177 -16.48 35.07 5.37
CA SER A 177 -15.51 35.56 6.34
C SER A 177 -14.31 36.18 5.64
N LEU A 178 -13.46 36.89 6.40
CA LEU A 178 -12.21 37.44 5.86
C LEU A 178 -11.20 36.36 5.43
N ASN A 179 -11.25 35.15 6.00
CA ASN A 179 -10.40 34.04 5.55
C ASN A 179 -11.00 33.24 4.37
N GLY A 180 -12.26 33.50 4.00
CA GLY A 180 -12.93 32.85 2.87
C GLY A 180 -13.90 31.72 3.22
N SER A 181 -14.11 31.44 4.51
CA SER A 181 -15.21 30.57 4.96
C SER A 181 -16.55 31.18 4.57
N LYS A 182 -17.57 30.35 4.27
CA LYS A 182 -18.84 30.82 3.71
C LYS A 182 -20.03 30.30 4.51
N LEU A 183 -21.12 31.06 4.49
CA LEU A 183 -22.43 30.61 4.92
C LEU A 183 -23.39 30.72 3.74
N GLY A 184 -24.23 29.71 3.52
CA GLY A 184 -25.20 29.74 2.44
C GLY A 184 -25.90 28.41 2.18
N PRO A 185 -26.72 28.30 1.13
CA PRO A 185 -27.36 27.05 0.74
C PRO A 185 -26.32 26.03 0.25
N SER A 186 -26.49 24.79 0.71
CA SER A 186 -25.68 23.64 0.31
C SER A 186 -25.66 23.47 -1.21
N SER A 187 -24.46 23.24 -1.75
CA SER A 187 -24.25 22.76 -3.13
C SER A 187 -24.11 21.24 -3.21
N TYR A 188 -23.95 20.54 -2.08
CA TYR A 188 -23.64 19.12 -2.08
C TYR A 188 -24.88 18.26 -2.42
N PRO A 189 -24.80 17.29 -3.35
CA PRO A 189 -25.94 16.47 -3.74
C PRO A 189 -26.59 15.74 -2.55
N GLY A 190 -27.92 15.82 -2.48
CA GLY A 190 -28.71 15.15 -1.44
C GLY A 190 -29.03 16.01 -0.20
N TYR A 191 -28.55 17.26 -0.15
CA TYR A 191 -28.92 18.22 0.90
C TYR A 191 -29.01 19.65 0.35
N THR A 192 -30.08 20.37 0.71
CA THR A 192 -30.37 21.73 0.22
C THR A 192 -30.54 22.75 1.36
N GLY A 193 -30.24 22.36 2.60
CA GLY A 193 -30.30 23.27 3.75
C GLY A 193 -29.17 24.29 3.76
N VAL A 194 -29.15 25.14 4.78
CA VAL A 194 -28.08 26.11 5.00
C VAL A 194 -26.90 25.39 5.65
N VAL A 195 -25.70 25.59 5.09
CA VAL A 195 -24.44 25.02 5.56
C VAL A 195 -23.41 26.12 5.79
N PHE A 196 -22.40 25.79 6.60
CA PHE A 196 -21.19 26.57 6.72
C PHE A 196 -20.04 25.85 6.02
N GLU A 197 -19.32 26.53 5.12
CA GLU A 197 -18.16 26.00 4.41
C GLU A 197 -16.87 26.57 5.03
N PRO A 198 -16.05 25.78 5.74
CA PRO A 198 -14.70 26.20 6.07
C PRO A 198 -13.82 26.23 4.82
N ILE A 199 -12.69 26.93 4.87
CA ILE A 199 -11.71 26.90 3.77
C ILE A 199 -11.17 25.48 3.53
N ASP A 200 -10.68 25.23 2.31
CA ASP A 200 -10.29 23.89 1.86
C ASP A 200 -9.21 23.24 2.74
N ASP A 201 -8.24 24.04 3.22
CA ASP A 201 -7.14 23.58 4.10
C ASP A 201 -7.57 23.07 5.49
N TYR A 202 -8.86 23.15 5.83
CA TYR A 202 -9.40 22.67 7.11
C TYR A 202 -10.58 21.71 6.97
N LYS A 203 -11.01 21.39 5.75
CA LYS A 203 -12.14 20.50 5.50
C LYS A 203 -11.87 19.09 6.05
N GLY A 204 -10.64 18.60 5.93
CA GLY A 204 -10.17 17.33 6.45
C GLY A 204 -10.12 17.30 7.98
N ASP A 205 -9.61 18.36 8.63
CA ASP A 205 -9.59 18.50 10.10
C ASP A 205 -11.01 18.35 10.69
N PHE A 206 -11.97 19.08 10.11
CA PHE A 206 -13.36 19.00 10.55
C PHE A 206 -13.99 17.64 10.21
N ALA A 207 -13.67 17.04 9.06
CA ALA A 207 -14.14 15.70 8.72
C ALA A 207 -13.67 14.64 9.74
N ARG A 208 -12.39 14.66 10.12
CA ARG A 208 -11.82 13.76 11.12
C ARG A 208 -12.39 14.01 12.53
N SER A 209 -12.77 15.24 12.84
CA SER A 209 -13.50 15.57 14.08
C SER A 209 -14.90 14.95 14.10
N TYR A 210 -15.61 14.99 12.97
CA TYR A 210 -16.94 14.38 12.83
C TYR A 210 -16.88 12.85 12.90
N PHE A 211 -15.94 12.22 12.18
CA PHE A 211 -15.71 10.78 12.26
C PHE A 211 -15.40 10.33 13.68
N TYR A 212 -14.56 11.10 14.40
CA TYR A 212 -14.29 10.87 15.81
C TYR A 212 -15.58 10.94 16.63
N MET A 213 -16.38 12.00 16.52
CA MET A 213 -17.58 12.18 17.35
C MET A 213 -18.55 11.01 17.22
N VAL A 214 -18.89 10.59 16.00
CA VAL A 214 -19.84 9.48 15.81
C VAL A 214 -19.28 8.09 16.18
N THR A 215 -17.96 7.96 16.22
CA THR A 215 -17.28 6.71 16.61
C THR A 215 -17.08 6.64 18.11
N ARG A 216 -16.59 7.71 18.72
CA ARG A 216 -16.38 7.82 20.16
C ARG A 216 -17.68 7.66 20.93
N TYR A 217 -18.76 8.25 20.43
CA TYR A 217 -20.06 8.24 21.09
C TYR A 217 -21.05 7.33 20.35
N GLU A 218 -20.57 6.19 19.84
CA GLU A 218 -21.40 5.19 19.17
C GLU A 218 -22.60 4.73 20.00
N ASP A 219 -22.46 4.72 21.32
CA ASP A 219 -23.49 4.37 22.30
C ASP A 219 -24.51 5.50 22.58
N LYS A 220 -24.35 6.67 21.96
CA LYS A 220 -25.22 7.84 22.15
C LYS A 220 -25.74 8.45 20.84
N VAL A 221 -25.01 8.28 19.74
CA VAL A 221 -25.21 9.02 18.49
C VAL A 221 -26.58 8.81 17.85
N ASP A 222 -27.25 7.69 18.14
CA ASP A 222 -28.60 7.40 17.66
C ASP A 222 -29.69 8.29 18.27
N SER A 223 -29.40 8.93 19.42
CA SER A 223 -30.30 9.86 20.10
C SER A 223 -30.13 11.32 19.67
N TRP A 224 -29.09 11.64 18.88
CA TRP A 224 -28.77 13.00 18.47
C TRP A 224 -29.60 13.45 17.26
N ASN A 225 -29.86 14.75 17.15
CA ASN A 225 -30.74 15.31 16.13
C ASN A 225 -30.06 16.39 15.29
N THR A 226 -29.83 16.09 14.01
CA THR A 226 -29.25 16.98 13.00
C THR A 226 -29.40 16.38 11.61
N ASP A 227 -29.40 17.21 10.57
CA ASP A 227 -29.47 16.78 9.16
C ASP A 227 -28.22 15.97 8.70
N MET A 228 -27.11 16.05 9.44
CA MET A 228 -25.90 15.26 9.15
C MET A 228 -25.98 13.82 9.65
N LEU A 229 -26.94 13.50 10.52
CA LEU A 229 -27.10 12.17 11.09
C LEU A 229 -28.37 11.49 10.57
N ASN A 230 -28.40 10.15 10.64
CA ASN A 230 -29.55 9.35 10.20
C ASN A 230 -30.34 8.72 11.35
N GLY A 231 -29.99 9.01 12.60
CA GLY A 231 -30.65 8.46 13.79
C GLY A 231 -30.31 7.00 14.10
N THR A 232 -29.18 6.47 13.63
CA THR A 232 -28.71 5.11 13.97
C THR A 232 -27.27 5.12 14.47
N ALA A 233 -26.85 4.11 15.24
CA ALA A 233 -25.46 3.98 15.68
C ALA A 233 -24.47 3.69 14.53
N TYR A 234 -24.95 3.04 13.47
CA TYR A 234 -24.23 2.80 12.22
C TYR A 234 -25.20 2.88 11.03
N PRO A 235 -24.88 3.61 9.94
CA PRO A 235 -23.63 4.36 9.71
C PRO A 235 -23.51 5.68 10.48
N ALA A 236 -24.47 6.06 11.33
CA ALA A 236 -24.58 7.34 12.03
C ALA A 236 -24.84 8.56 11.15
N PHE A 237 -24.11 8.70 10.04
CA PHE A 237 -24.29 9.80 9.11
C PHE A 237 -25.47 9.59 8.16
N SER A 238 -26.12 10.68 7.79
CA SER A 238 -26.93 10.74 6.57
C SER A 238 -26.04 10.55 5.33
N THR A 239 -26.62 10.09 4.22
CA THR A 239 -25.85 9.71 3.03
C THR A 239 -25.02 10.86 2.47
N TRP A 240 -25.58 12.08 2.40
CA TRP A 240 -24.91 13.26 1.86
C TRP A 240 -23.69 13.63 2.73
N ALA A 241 -23.89 13.68 4.07
CA ALA A 241 -22.85 14.04 5.01
C ALA A 241 -21.71 13.03 4.98
N LYS A 242 -22.05 11.74 4.98
CA LYS A 242 -21.07 10.65 4.89
C LYS A 242 -20.17 10.80 3.66
N ASN A 243 -20.76 11.00 2.48
CA ASN A 243 -19.99 11.07 1.23
C ASN A 243 -19.10 12.33 1.19
N MET A 244 -19.65 13.48 1.58
CA MET A 244 -18.92 14.74 1.63
C MET A 244 -17.73 14.66 2.61
N LEU A 245 -17.93 14.14 3.83
CA LEU A 245 -16.87 14.03 4.83
C LEU A 245 -15.76 13.06 4.36
N LEU A 246 -16.09 12.00 3.62
CA LEU A 246 -15.10 11.11 3.02
C LEU A 246 -14.29 11.82 1.93
N GLU A 247 -14.94 12.62 1.08
CA GLU A 247 -14.28 13.44 0.08
C GLU A 247 -13.34 14.48 0.71
N TRP A 248 -13.82 15.20 1.73
CA TRP A 248 -13.04 16.18 2.47
C TRP A 248 -11.81 15.55 3.13
N ASN A 249 -11.96 14.39 3.78
CA ASN A 249 -10.83 13.68 4.39
C ASN A 249 -9.80 13.18 3.36
N ALA A 250 -10.23 12.87 2.13
CA ALA A 250 -9.32 12.45 1.06
C ALA A 250 -8.61 13.63 0.38
N GLN A 251 -9.29 14.78 0.25
CA GLN A 251 -8.78 15.98 -0.42
C GLN A 251 -7.88 16.83 0.48
N ASP A 252 -8.11 16.81 1.79
CA ASP A 252 -7.31 17.51 2.80
C ASP A 252 -6.65 16.49 3.76
N PRO A 253 -5.42 16.02 3.43
CA PRO A 253 -4.69 15.04 4.22
C PRO A 253 -4.36 15.52 5.63
N VAL A 254 -4.10 14.58 6.53
CA VAL A 254 -3.71 14.90 7.92
C VAL A 254 -2.50 15.83 7.96
N SER A 255 -2.65 16.95 8.66
CA SER A 255 -1.61 17.97 8.80
C SER A 255 -0.74 17.74 10.05
N GLN A 256 0.45 18.36 10.08
CA GLN A 256 1.30 18.30 11.28
C GLN A 256 0.61 18.92 12.51
N LYS A 257 -0.21 19.96 12.32
CA LYS A 257 -1.04 20.56 13.36
C LYS A 257 -1.91 19.51 14.05
N GLU A 258 -2.60 18.68 13.27
CA GLU A 258 -3.48 17.64 13.80
C GLU A 258 -2.71 16.55 14.53
N ILE A 259 -1.58 16.11 13.99
CA ILE A 259 -0.70 15.12 14.64
C ILE A 259 -0.24 15.66 16.00
N ASP A 260 0.27 16.89 16.04
CA ASP A 260 0.74 17.52 17.28
C ASP A 260 -0.39 17.67 18.29
N ARG A 261 -1.57 18.11 17.82
CA ARG A 261 -2.77 18.24 18.64
C ARG A 261 -3.21 16.89 19.22
N ASN A 262 -3.28 15.84 18.40
CA ASN A 262 -3.66 14.49 18.84
C ASN A 262 -2.69 13.96 19.90
N ASN A 263 -1.38 14.21 19.71
CA ASN A 263 -0.34 13.85 20.68
C ASN A 263 -0.51 14.59 22.01
N VAL A 264 -0.78 15.90 21.98
CA VAL A 264 -0.96 16.71 23.19
C VAL A 264 -2.23 16.32 23.93
N VAL A 265 -3.36 16.17 23.22
CA VAL A 265 -4.63 15.74 23.81
C VAL A 265 -4.48 14.40 24.52
N TYR A 266 -3.80 13.43 23.88
CA TYR A 266 -3.52 12.13 24.48
C TYR A 266 -2.62 12.21 25.71
N ASN A 267 -1.47 12.89 25.61
CA ASN A 267 -0.47 12.86 26.67
C ASN A 267 -0.83 13.72 27.89
N GLN A 268 -1.59 14.80 27.70
CA GLN A 268 -1.75 15.83 28.74
C GLN A 268 -3.18 16.00 29.25
N TYR A 269 -4.20 15.59 28.48
CA TYR A 269 -5.59 15.96 28.80
C TYR A 269 -6.53 14.76 28.86
N GLN A 270 -6.81 14.10 27.74
CA GLN A 270 -7.91 13.14 27.63
C GLN A 270 -7.48 11.68 27.64
N HIS A 271 -6.21 11.38 27.35
CA HIS A 271 -5.68 10.01 27.29
C HIS A 271 -6.41 9.06 26.33
N ASN A 272 -7.18 9.62 25.39
CA ASN A 272 -7.63 8.96 24.18
C ASN A 272 -7.10 9.70 22.95
N ARG A 273 -7.12 9.03 21.80
CA ARG A 273 -6.64 9.56 20.51
C ARG A 273 -7.79 9.67 19.52
N ASN A 274 -7.69 10.57 18.54
CA ASN A 274 -8.56 10.55 17.38
C ASN A 274 -8.02 9.53 16.36
N PRO A 275 -8.68 8.37 16.15
CA PRO A 275 -8.18 7.35 15.24
C PRO A 275 -8.10 7.83 13.80
N PHE A 276 -8.90 8.81 13.39
CA PHE A 276 -8.94 9.30 12.02
C PHE A 276 -7.81 10.30 11.73
N ILE A 277 -7.13 10.82 12.76
CA ILE A 277 -5.87 11.56 12.60
C ILE A 277 -4.69 10.59 12.50
N ASP A 278 -4.67 9.56 13.35
CA ASP A 278 -3.58 8.56 13.36
C ASP A 278 -3.64 7.61 12.14
N HIS A 279 -4.85 7.28 11.71
CA HIS A 279 -5.19 6.36 10.62
C HIS A 279 -6.33 6.93 9.76
N PRO A 280 -6.07 7.96 8.92
CA PRO A 280 -7.10 8.59 8.08
C PRO A 280 -7.79 7.61 7.12
N GLU A 281 -7.12 6.51 6.76
CA GLU A 281 -7.67 5.41 5.95
C GLU A 281 -8.84 4.68 6.63
N TYR A 282 -8.96 4.73 7.96
CA TYR A 282 -10.08 4.12 8.68
C TYR A 282 -11.44 4.70 8.27
N ALA A 283 -11.50 5.98 7.87
CA ALA A 283 -12.75 6.57 7.41
C ALA A 283 -13.31 5.82 6.18
N GLN A 284 -12.45 5.53 5.20
CA GLN A 284 -12.85 4.80 4.00
C GLN A 284 -13.16 3.33 4.31
N LEU A 285 -12.42 2.70 5.23
CA LEU A 285 -12.67 1.32 5.67
C LEU A 285 -14.02 1.14 6.38
N ILE A 286 -14.50 2.17 7.09
CA ILE A 286 -15.76 2.13 7.82
C ILE A 286 -16.94 2.52 6.93
N TRP A 287 -16.87 3.66 6.24
CA TRP A 287 -18.04 4.28 5.59
C TRP A 287 -17.99 4.27 4.06
N GLY A 288 -16.82 4.02 3.51
CA GLY A 288 -16.59 3.99 2.06
C GLY A 288 -17.05 2.70 1.40
N SER A 289 -16.96 2.66 0.07
CA SER A 289 -17.11 1.44 -0.71
C SER A 289 -15.80 0.67 -0.70
N TYR A 290 -15.47 0.07 0.44
CA TYR A 290 -14.25 -0.69 0.61
C TYR A 290 -14.46 -2.15 0.25
N THR A 291 -13.72 -2.66 -0.75
CA THR A 291 -13.65 -4.09 -1.07
C THR A 291 -12.35 -4.64 -0.49
N PRO A 292 -12.40 -5.55 0.50
CA PRO A 292 -11.21 -6.14 1.08
C PRO A 292 -10.29 -6.72 0.02
N VAL A 293 -9.00 -6.44 0.19
CA VAL A 293 -7.99 -6.96 -0.72
C VAL A 293 -8.02 -8.49 -0.68
N SER A 294 -8.13 -9.13 -1.84
CA SER A 294 -8.16 -10.59 -1.95
C SER A 294 -7.58 -11.06 -3.28
N PHE A 295 -6.94 -12.22 -3.28
CA PHE A 295 -6.53 -12.89 -4.51
C PHE A 295 -7.77 -13.47 -5.21
N THR A 296 -7.88 -13.23 -6.51
CA THR A 296 -8.94 -13.78 -7.37
C THR A 296 -8.44 -14.93 -8.25
N SER A 297 -7.12 -15.08 -8.37
CA SER A 297 -6.48 -16.17 -9.09
C SER A 297 -6.24 -17.41 -8.21
N THR A 298 -6.38 -18.60 -8.81
CA THR A 298 -6.06 -19.89 -8.16
C THR A 298 -4.62 -20.31 -8.47
N PRO A 299 -3.80 -20.69 -7.48
CA PRO A 299 -2.42 -21.10 -7.71
C PRO A 299 -2.26 -22.33 -8.62
N ILE A 300 -1.23 -22.32 -9.46
CA ILE A 300 -0.78 -23.51 -10.18
C ILE A 300 0.24 -24.24 -9.31
N THR A 301 -0.10 -25.46 -8.89
CA THR A 301 0.66 -26.22 -7.88
C THR A 301 1.55 -27.31 -8.49
N GLU A 302 1.64 -27.39 -9.82
CA GLU A 302 2.46 -28.38 -10.53
C GLU A 302 3.45 -27.70 -11.47
N ALA A 303 4.67 -28.24 -11.53
CA ALA A 303 5.70 -27.84 -12.47
C ALA A 303 6.54 -29.05 -12.89
N GLN A 304 7.32 -28.91 -13.95
CA GLN A 304 8.22 -29.95 -14.43
C GLN A 304 9.62 -29.39 -14.69
N VAL A 305 10.64 -30.17 -14.33
CA VAL A 305 12.04 -29.82 -14.60
C VAL A 305 12.24 -29.50 -16.09
N GLY A 306 12.86 -28.35 -16.37
CA GLY A 306 13.17 -27.91 -17.74
C GLY A 306 12.00 -27.26 -18.50
N THR A 307 10.79 -27.22 -17.93
CA THR A 307 9.62 -26.56 -18.53
C THR A 307 9.37 -25.22 -17.84
N VAL A 308 9.07 -24.18 -18.62
CA VAL A 308 8.71 -22.86 -18.06
C VAL A 308 7.41 -23.01 -17.27
N TYR A 309 7.48 -22.71 -15.98
CA TYR A 309 6.33 -22.51 -15.11
C TYR A 309 5.87 -21.05 -15.22
N THR A 310 4.57 -20.85 -15.32
CA THR A 310 3.95 -19.51 -15.33
C THR A 310 2.64 -19.54 -14.57
N TYR A 311 2.52 -18.68 -13.57
CA TYR A 311 1.28 -18.42 -12.85
C TYR A 311 0.94 -16.93 -12.92
N ASN A 312 -0.17 -16.61 -13.58
CA ASN A 312 -0.72 -15.26 -13.65
C ASN A 312 -1.60 -15.01 -12.42
N ILE A 313 -1.20 -14.03 -11.63
CA ILE A 313 -1.80 -13.66 -10.36
C ILE A 313 -2.69 -12.45 -10.59
N THR A 314 -3.92 -12.52 -10.09
CA THR A 314 -4.85 -11.41 -10.04
C THR A 314 -5.38 -11.26 -8.63
N ALA A 315 -5.57 -10.02 -8.22
CA ALA A 315 -6.18 -9.64 -6.96
C ALA A 315 -7.18 -8.51 -7.19
N THR A 316 -8.15 -8.42 -6.30
CA THR A 316 -9.12 -7.33 -6.22
C THR A 316 -8.97 -6.61 -4.89
N GLY A 317 -9.49 -5.40 -4.82
CA GLY A 317 -9.46 -4.52 -3.65
C GLY A 317 -10.33 -3.30 -3.94
N THR A 318 -10.23 -2.26 -3.11
CA THR A 318 -11.04 -1.04 -3.28
C THR A 318 -10.83 -0.39 -4.63
N ASN A 319 -11.93 -0.07 -5.32
CA ASN A 319 -11.90 0.56 -6.64
C ASN A 319 -11.07 1.84 -6.61
N GLY A 320 -10.05 1.92 -7.47
CA GLY A 320 -9.19 3.09 -7.64
C GLY A 320 -7.92 3.12 -6.78
N VAL A 321 -7.74 2.19 -5.83
CA VAL A 321 -6.50 2.10 -5.04
C VAL A 321 -5.47 1.22 -5.76
N SER A 322 -4.19 1.58 -5.65
CA SER A 322 -3.09 0.78 -6.19
C SER A 322 -2.78 -0.42 -5.28
N LEU A 323 -2.99 -1.62 -5.81
CA LEU A 323 -2.68 -2.91 -5.20
C LEU A 323 -1.27 -3.34 -5.60
N THR A 324 -0.47 -3.65 -4.60
CA THR A 324 0.88 -4.17 -4.75
C THR A 324 0.92 -5.64 -4.34
N ILE A 325 1.46 -6.51 -5.20
CA ILE A 325 1.68 -7.92 -4.90
C ILE A 325 3.16 -8.14 -4.64
N THR A 326 3.48 -8.71 -3.49
CA THR A 326 4.83 -9.05 -3.05
C THR A 326 4.91 -10.55 -2.72
N SER A 327 6.13 -11.06 -2.59
CA SER A 327 6.37 -12.43 -2.14
C SER A 327 7.27 -12.41 -0.91
N THR A 328 6.81 -13.06 0.17
CA THR A 328 7.59 -13.28 1.39
C THR A 328 8.31 -14.62 1.38
N ALA A 329 7.82 -15.58 0.58
CA ALA A 329 8.48 -16.84 0.30
C ALA A 329 8.25 -17.24 -1.16
N LYS A 330 9.32 -17.59 -1.88
CA LYS A 330 9.27 -18.19 -3.22
C LYS A 330 10.54 -19.00 -3.49
N PRO A 331 10.52 -19.97 -4.41
CA PRO A 331 11.72 -20.68 -4.83
C PRO A 331 12.71 -19.75 -5.53
N SER A 332 14.01 -20.07 -5.44
CA SER A 332 15.06 -19.28 -6.09
C SER A 332 15.00 -19.30 -7.62
N TRP A 333 14.41 -20.36 -8.20
CA TRP A 333 14.23 -20.52 -9.64
C TRP A 333 13.04 -19.72 -10.20
N ALA A 334 12.17 -19.16 -9.35
CA ALA A 334 10.98 -18.41 -9.74
C ALA A 334 11.16 -16.90 -9.47
N THR A 335 10.65 -16.06 -10.36
CA THR A 335 10.63 -14.59 -10.23
C THR A 335 9.20 -14.09 -10.26
N LEU A 336 8.85 -13.20 -9.34
CA LEU A 336 7.58 -12.48 -9.32
C LEU A 336 7.77 -11.14 -10.02
N THR A 337 6.99 -10.88 -11.08
CA THR A 337 7.02 -9.64 -11.84
C THR A 337 5.64 -9.00 -11.81
N THR A 338 5.53 -7.75 -11.34
CA THR A 338 4.28 -6.98 -11.37
C THR A 338 3.91 -6.61 -12.80
N THR A 339 2.67 -6.87 -13.22
CA THR A 339 2.20 -6.62 -14.59
C THR A 339 1.10 -5.56 -14.67
N GLY A 340 0.58 -5.11 -13.53
CA GLY A 340 -0.40 -4.03 -13.45
C GLY A 340 -0.91 -3.84 -12.02
N ASN A 341 -1.92 -2.98 -11.87
CA ASN A 341 -2.60 -2.81 -10.59
C ASN A 341 -3.32 -4.12 -10.20
N GLY A 342 -2.90 -4.74 -9.10
CA GLY A 342 -3.49 -6.02 -8.66
C GLY A 342 -3.15 -7.20 -9.57
N ALA A 343 -2.15 -7.07 -10.43
CA ALA A 343 -1.74 -8.12 -11.36
C ALA A 343 -0.23 -8.36 -11.30
N ALA A 344 0.16 -9.63 -11.26
CA ALA A 344 1.55 -10.06 -11.29
C ALA A 344 1.70 -11.42 -11.99
N THR A 345 2.92 -11.78 -12.38
CA THR A 345 3.23 -13.10 -12.91
C THR A 345 4.38 -13.70 -12.11
N LEU A 346 4.16 -14.92 -11.58
CA LEU A 346 5.22 -15.76 -11.01
C LEU A 346 5.68 -16.73 -12.10
N SER A 347 6.93 -16.61 -12.56
CA SER A 347 7.46 -17.44 -13.64
C SER A 347 8.91 -17.85 -13.42
N GLY A 348 9.30 -18.99 -13.99
CA GLY A 348 10.66 -19.51 -13.94
C GLY A 348 10.74 -20.94 -14.46
N THR A 349 11.95 -21.49 -14.58
CA THR A 349 12.17 -22.87 -15.03
C THR A 349 12.89 -23.64 -13.92
N PRO A 350 12.24 -24.62 -13.27
CA PRO A 350 12.88 -25.41 -12.22
C PRO A 350 13.94 -26.34 -12.81
N GLY A 351 15.07 -26.48 -12.09
CA GLY A 351 16.12 -27.45 -12.39
C GLY A 351 15.92 -28.76 -11.61
N ALA A 352 16.79 -29.75 -11.89
CA ALA A 352 16.73 -31.07 -11.24
C ALA A 352 16.85 -30.99 -9.70
N ALA A 353 17.60 -30.02 -9.17
CA ALA A 353 17.72 -29.78 -7.74
C ALA A 353 16.43 -29.25 -7.07
N ASN A 354 15.41 -28.92 -7.86
CA ASN A 354 14.16 -28.35 -7.38
C ASN A 354 13.01 -29.37 -7.35
N VAL A 355 13.26 -30.65 -7.68
CA VAL A 355 12.25 -31.72 -7.62
C VAL A 355 11.67 -31.84 -6.20
N GLY A 356 10.35 -32.01 -6.11
CA GLY A 356 9.62 -32.06 -4.85
C GLY A 356 8.89 -30.75 -4.52
N SER A 357 8.65 -30.52 -3.24
CA SER A 357 7.79 -29.43 -2.76
C SER A 357 8.54 -28.10 -2.62
N ASN A 358 8.02 -27.07 -3.26
CA ASN A 358 8.57 -25.73 -3.32
C ASN A 358 7.53 -24.73 -2.79
N GLY A 359 7.73 -24.19 -1.59
CA GLY A 359 6.77 -23.30 -0.93
C GLY A 359 6.73 -21.89 -1.55
N VAL A 360 5.52 -21.32 -1.62
CA VAL A 360 5.26 -19.95 -2.07
C VAL A 360 4.29 -19.26 -1.11
N THR A 361 4.62 -18.05 -0.71
CA THR A 361 3.72 -17.11 -0.01
C THR A 361 3.73 -15.78 -0.73
N LEU A 362 2.55 -15.39 -1.22
CA LEU A 362 2.28 -14.11 -1.85
C LEU A 362 1.44 -13.25 -0.91
N THR A 363 1.70 -11.94 -0.91
CA THR A 363 0.93 -10.97 -0.16
C THR A 363 0.50 -9.85 -1.10
N VAL A 364 -0.80 -9.59 -1.17
CA VAL A 364 -1.35 -8.41 -1.84
C VAL A 364 -1.71 -7.37 -0.79
N SER A 365 -1.41 -6.10 -1.05
CA SER A 365 -1.78 -4.98 -0.18
C SER A 365 -2.16 -3.74 -0.98
N ASP A 366 -3.10 -2.97 -0.46
CA ASP A 366 -3.48 -1.64 -0.95
C ASP A 366 -2.87 -0.50 -0.10
N GLY A 367 -1.88 -0.82 0.74
CA GLY A 367 -1.29 0.08 1.73
C GLY A 367 -2.08 0.17 3.04
N THR A 368 -3.32 -0.30 3.06
CA THR A 368 -4.22 -0.23 4.23
C THR A 368 -4.53 -1.61 4.79
N THR A 369 -4.93 -2.55 3.95
CA THR A 369 -5.10 -3.96 4.29
C THR A 369 -4.19 -4.83 3.46
N SER A 370 -4.15 -6.11 3.82
CA SER A 370 -3.47 -7.12 3.02
C SER A 370 -4.17 -8.46 3.11
N ALA A 371 -3.96 -9.28 2.09
CA ALA A 371 -4.30 -10.69 2.08
C ALA A 371 -3.10 -11.51 1.66
N SER A 372 -2.99 -12.72 2.21
CA SER A 372 -1.92 -13.65 1.87
C SER A 372 -2.47 -14.91 1.23
N GLN A 373 -1.73 -15.44 0.24
CA GLN A 373 -2.00 -16.71 -0.42
C GLN A 373 -0.75 -17.58 -0.30
N THR A 374 -0.88 -18.72 0.36
CA THR A 374 0.21 -19.67 0.59
C THR A 374 -0.11 -20.99 -0.10
N PHE A 375 0.83 -21.51 -0.89
CA PHE A 375 0.70 -22.77 -1.61
C PHE A 375 2.07 -23.43 -1.83
N THR A 376 2.06 -24.64 -2.38
CA THR A 376 3.27 -25.40 -2.72
C THR A 376 3.24 -25.76 -4.20
N ILE A 377 4.35 -25.54 -4.89
CA ILE A 377 4.59 -26.04 -6.24
C ILE A 377 5.30 -27.40 -6.13
N ASN A 378 4.67 -28.45 -6.63
CA ASN A 378 5.26 -29.78 -6.72
C ASN A 378 5.95 -29.92 -8.07
N VAL A 379 7.28 -29.99 -8.04
CA VAL A 379 8.11 -30.13 -9.24
C VAL A 379 8.34 -31.61 -9.51
N SER A 380 7.88 -32.08 -10.67
CA SER A 380 8.13 -33.43 -11.18
C SER A 380 9.42 -33.50 -12.01
N PRO A 381 10.12 -34.65 -12.04
CA PRO A 381 11.27 -34.86 -12.93
C PRO A 381 10.91 -34.66 -14.41
N ALA A 382 11.91 -34.33 -15.23
CA ALA A 382 11.74 -34.29 -16.68
C ALA A 382 11.39 -35.70 -17.21
N SER A 383 10.35 -35.80 -18.03
CA SER A 383 9.99 -37.06 -18.67
C SER A 383 11.08 -37.44 -19.68
N ILE A 384 11.80 -38.53 -19.43
CA ILE A 384 12.68 -39.14 -20.43
C ILE A 384 11.77 -39.97 -21.34
N ALA A 385 11.60 -39.58 -22.60
CA ALA A 385 11.04 -40.48 -23.60
C ALA A 385 11.99 -41.69 -23.72
N THR A 386 11.57 -42.84 -23.22
CA THR A 386 12.35 -44.08 -23.34
C THR A 386 12.33 -44.54 -24.79
N THR A 387 13.40 -45.18 -25.23
CA THR A 387 13.54 -45.76 -26.60
C THR A 387 12.47 -46.80 -26.97
N SER A 388 11.55 -47.13 -26.05
CA SER A 388 10.36 -47.96 -26.29
C SER A 388 9.28 -47.26 -27.13
N ASP A 389 9.27 -45.93 -27.21
CA ASP A 389 8.26 -45.15 -27.95
C ASP A 389 8.69 -44.86 -29.40
N LEU A 390 9.76 -45.49 -29.88
CA LEU A 390 10.17 -45.37 -31.28
C LEU A 390 9.52 -46.49 -32.10
N PRO A 391 8.85 -46.19 -33.22
CA PRO A 391 8.39 -47.21 -34.15
C PRO A 391 9.54 -48.10 -34.60
N VAL A 392 9.35 -49.41 -34.48
CA VAL A 392 10.29 -50.41 -34.98
C VAL A 392 10.09 -50.53 -36.49
N PHE A 393 11.13 -50.21 -37.26
CA PHE A 393 11.17 -50.42 -38.71
C PHE A 393 11.85 -51.74 -39.04
N ARG A 394 11.21 -52.54 -39.90
CA ARG A 394 11.79 -53.76 -40.48
C ARG A 394 12.10 -53.51 -41.94
N VAL A 395 13.36 -53.69 -42.32
CA VAL A 395 13.85 -53.49 -43.70
C VAL A 395 14.43 -54.79 -44.19
N TYR A 396 13.78 -55.45 -45.15
CA TYR A 396 14.09 -56.83 -45.55
C TYR A 396 13.69 -57.13 -47.01
N PRO A 397 14.25 -58.15 -47.66
CA PRO A 397 15.41 -58.92 -47.22
C PRO A 397 16.68 -58.06 -47.26
N ASN A 398 17.62 -58.33 -46.36
CA ASN A 398 18.95 -57.73 -46.41
C ASN A 398 19.98 -58.85 -46.22
N PRO A 399 20.73 -59.26 -47.26
CA PRO A 399 20.85 -58.61 -48.58
C PRO A 399 19.63 -58.76 -49.50
N VAL A 400 19.37 -57.75 -50.34
CA VAL A 400 18.26 -57.70 -51.31
C VAL A 400 18.74 -58.00 -52.74
N SER A 401 17.89 -58.65 -53.55
CA SER A 401 18.13 -58.85 -54.99
C SER A 401 17.14 -58.06 -55.84
N ASP A 402 15.83 -58.16 -55.58
CA ASP A 402 14.82 -57.63 -56.50
C ASP A 402 13.95 -56.55 -55.86
N VAL A 403 13.32 -56.82 -54.72
CA VAL A 403 12.43 -55.88 -54.02
C VAL A 403 12.82 -55.78 -52.55
N LEU A 404 12.91 -54.55 -52.03
CA LEU A 404 13.13 -54.25 -50.62
C LEU A 404 11.82 -53.81 -49.97
N HIS A 405 11.42 -54.50 -48.91
CA HIS A 405 10.25 -54.19 -48.10
C HIS A 405 10.65 -53.35 -46.88
N ILE A 406 9.86 -52.33 -46.58
CA ILE A 406 9.99 -51.47 -45.40
C ILE A 406 8.64 -51.45 -44.69
N GLU A 407 8.61 -52.01 -43.48
CA GLU A 407 7.43 -52.12 -42.62
C GLU A 407 7.65 -51.40 -41.30
N ALA A 408 6.58 -50.91 -40.69
CA ALA A 408 6.60 -50.18 -39.43
C ALA A 408 5.47 -50.65 -38.51
N SER A 409 5.79 -51.06 -37.28
CA SER A 409 4.78 -51.64 -36.39
C SER A 409 3.68 -50.67 -35.93
N GLU A 410 3.93 -49.36 -35.94
CA GLU A 410 3.03 -48.35 -35.33
C GLU A 410 2.87 -47.06 -36.15
N VAL A 411 3.47 -46.98 -37.34
CA VAL A 411 3.41 -45.78 -38.20
C VAL A 411 2.90 -46.13 -39.58
N LYS A 412 1.71 -45.62 -39.91
CA LYS A 412 1.06 -45.84 -41.21
C LYS A 412 1.53 -44.91 -42.32
N MET A 413 2.26 -43.84 -42.00
CA MET A 413 2.79 -42.90 -42.98
C MET A 413 4.22 -42.48 -42.64
N PHE A 414 5.13 -42.71 -43.57
CA PHE A 414 6.54 -42.29 -43.47
C PHE A 414 7.10 -41.97 -44.84
N SER A 415 8.28 -41.36 -44.87
CA SER A 415 9.01 -41.04 -46.10
C SER A 415 10.29 -41.87 -46.15
N VAL A 416 10.66 -42.36 -47.32
CA VAL A 416 11.84 -43.18 -47.54
C VAL A 416 12.75 -42.51 -48.55
N GLU A 417 14.02 -42.42 -48.20
CA GLU A 417 15.10 -41.97 -49.07
C GLU A 417 16.20 -43.03 -49.08
N ILE A 418 16.66 -43.48 -50.26
CA ILE A 418 17.78 -44.43 -50.39
C ILE A 418 18.92 -43.72 -51.09
N PHE A 419 20.11 -43.77 -50.50
CA PHE A 419 21.33 -43.23 -51.09
C PHE A 419 22.43 -44.29 -51.17
N ASP A 420 23.32 -44.12 -52.15
CA ASP A 420 24.53 -44.92 -52.29
C ASP A 420 25.63 -44.51 -51.29
N LEU A 421 26.78 -45.19 -51.31
CA LEU A 421 27.90 -44.91 -50.38
C LEU A 421 28.56 -43.54 -50.55
N ILE A 422 28.33 -42.84 -51.68
CA ILE A 422 28.84 -41.49 -51.90
C ILE A 422 27.79 -40.42 -51.57
N GLY A 423 26.63 -40.83 -51.03
CA GLY A 423 25.57 -39.92 -50.58
C GLY A 423 24.65 -39.44 -51.71
N LYS A 424 24.73 -40.03 -52.91
CA LYS A 424 23.80 -39.70 -54.00
C LYS A 424 22.46 -40.38 -53.74
N THR A 425 21.39 -39.59 -53.67
CA THR A 425 20.02 -40.11 -53.58
C THR A 425 19.64 -40.86 -54.85
N ILE A 426 19.26 -42.13 -54.69
CA ILE A 426 18.88 -43.05 -55.76
C ILE A 426 17.36 -43.26 -55.78
N TYR A 427 16.71 -43.12 -54.62
CA TYR A 427 15.27 -43.26 -54.47
C TYR A 427 14.75 -42.27 -53.42
N THR A 428 13.62 -41.64 -53.71
CA THR A 428 12.88 -40.83 -52.75
C THR A 428 11.41 -41.07 -52.95
N LYS A 429 10.70 -41.28 -51.86
CA LYS A 429 9.24 -41.34 -51.89
C LYS A 429 8.68 -40.85 -50.55
N ASP A 430 7.90 -39.78 -50.64
CA ASP A 430 7.34 -39.08 -49.49
C ASP A 430 5.91 -39.53 -49.20
N LYS A 431 5.54 -39.57 -47.90
CA LYS A 431 4.16 -39.78 -47.42
C LYS A 431 3.46 -41.04 -47.95
N ILE A 432 4.06 -42.21 -47.75
CA ILE A 432 3.54 -43.48 -48.26
C ILE A 432 2.74 -44.20 -47.18
N MET A 433 1.63 -44.84 -47.58
CA MET A 433 0.86 -45.77 -46.75
C MET A 433 1.42 -47.20 -46.90
N GLU A 434 1.73 -47.87 -45.78
CA GLU A 434 2.33 -49.21 -45.71
C GLU A 434 1.50 -50.30 -46.46
N PRO A 435 2.12 -51.34 -47.06
CA PRO A 435 3.55 -51.64 -47.12
C PRO A 435 4.30 -50.82 -48.19
N VAL A 436 5.58 -50.51 -47.92
CA VAL A 436 6.47 -49.85 -48.88
C VAL A 436 7.38 -50.87 -49.53
N GLU A 437 7.22 -51.04 -50.83
CA GLU A 437 8.08 -51.86 -51.67
C GLU A 437 8.94 -50.96 -52.56
N VAL A 438 10.25 -51.21 -52.55
CA VAL A 438 11.21 -50.52 -53.40
C VAL A 438 11.80 -51.52 -54.38
N GLU A 439 11.56 -51.30 -55.68
CA GLU A 439 12.17 -52.09 -56.74
C GLU A 439 13.67 -51.78 -56.82
N MET A 440 14.48 -52.76 -56.44
CA MET A 440 15.94 -52.69 -56.39
C MET A 440 16.60 -53.45 -57.54
N ALA A 441 15.85 -54.17 -58.39
CA ALA A 441 16.39 -55.03 -59.45
C ALA A 441 17.39 -54.33 -60.37
N ASN A 442 17.13 -53.06 -60.71
CA ASN A 442 17.97 -52.24 -61.58
C ASN A 442 19.06 -51.44 -60.83
N PHE A 443 19.14 -51.57 -59.51
CA PHE A 443 20.14 -50.88 -58.71
C PHE A 443 21.48 -51.61 -58.86
N PRO A 444 22.60 -50.88 -59.07
CA PRO A 444 23.93 -51.48 -59.06
C PRO A 444 24.19 -52.29 -57.78
N LYS A 445 24.93 -53.39 -57.91
CA LYS A 445 25.36 -54.18 -56.74
C LYS A 445 26.23 -53.32 -55.83
N GLY A 446 25.95 -53.32 -54.53
CA GLY A 446 26.62 -52.42 -53.61
C GLY A 446 25.90 -52.25 -52.27
N ILE A 447 26.38 -51.30 -51.48
CA ILE A 447 25.80 -50.93 -50.19
C ILE A 447 24.98 -49.66 -50.39
N TYR A 448 23.79 -49.64 -49.80
CA TYR A 448 22.89 -48.51 -49.77
C TYR A 448 22.52 -48.19 -48.33
N MET A 449 22.20 -46.94 -48.08
CA MET A 449 21.67 -46.47 -46.81
C MET A 449 20.22 -46.03 -47.04
N VAL A 450 19.31 -46.63 -46.29
CA VAL A 450 17.88 -46.34 -46.29
C VAL A 450 17.60 -45.41 -45.12
N LYS A 451 17.17 -44.20 -45.43
CA LYS A 451 16.74 -43.18 -44.48
C LYS A 451 15.23 -43.14 -44.45
N ILE A 452 14.67 -43.29 -43.27
CA ILE A 452 13.22 -43.29 -43.04
C ILE A 452 12.90 -42.09 -42.16
N LEU A 453 11.99 -41.21 -42.59
CA LEU A 453 11.49 -40.10 -41.80
C LEU A 453 10.06 -40.36 -41.37
N ALA A 454 9.84 -40.39 -40.06
CA ALA A 454 8.52 -40.59 -39.45
C ALA A 454 8.39 -39.69 -38.23
N ASN A 455 7.25 -38.99 -38.10
CA ASN A 455 6.95 -38.11 -36.96
C ASN A 455 8.09 -37.12 -36.60
N GLY A 456 8.78 -36.57 -37.61
CA GLY A 456 9.89 -35.63 -37.42
C GLY A 456 11.22 -36.26 -36.99
N LYS A 457 11.32 -37.58 -36.88
CA LYS A 457 12.54 -38.33 -36.54
C LYS A 457 13.11 -39.06 -37.76
N THR A 458 14.42 -39.27 -37.77
CA THR A 458 15.15 -39.94 -38.86
C THR A 458 15.72 -41.28 -38.38
N TYR A 459 15.51 -42.33 -39.17
CA TYR A 459 16.02 -43.69 -38.95
C TYR A 459 16.90 -44.09 -40.13
N MET A 460 18.01 -44.78 -39.86
CA MET A 460 18.98 -45.17 -40.88
C MET A 460 19.21 -46.68 -40.84
N VAL A 461 19.06 -47.35 -41.99
CA VAL A 461 19.33 -48.79 -42.13
C VAL A 461 20.26 -49.03 -43.30
N LYS A 462 21.34 -49.78 -43.08
CA LYS A 462 22.26 -50.22 -44.13
C LYS A 462 21.68 -51.43 -44.86
N VAL A 463 21.57 -51.37 -46.18
CA VAL A 463 21.09 -52.46 -47.05
C VAL A 463 22.17 -52.85 -48.04
N VAL A 464 22.34 -54.16 -48.28
CA VAL A 464 23.28 -54.69 -49.27
C VAL A 464 22.49 -55.22 -50.48
N LYS A 465 22.75 -54.70 -51.68
CA LYS A 465 22.23 -55.20 -52.95
C LYS A 465 23.20 -56.22 -53.55
N ARG A 466 22.71 -57.44 -53.80
CA ARG A 466 23.48 -58.53 -54.42
C ARG A 466 23.32 -58.65 -55.92
#